data_AF-A0A078AD61-F1
#
_entry.id   AF-A0A078AD61-F1
#
_cell.length_a   1.000
_cell.length_b   1.000
_cell.length_c   1.000
_cell.angle_alpha   90.00
_cell.angle_beta   90.00
_cell.angle_gamma   90.00
#
_symmetry.space_group_name_H-M   'P 1'
#
loop_
_entity.id
_entity.type
_entity.pdbx_description
1 polymer ?
#
loop_
_entity_poly.entity_id
_entity_poly.type
_entity_poly.pdbx_seq_one_letter_code
_entity_poly.pdbx_strand_id
1 'polypeptide(L)'
;MGPKPKSQQKDKQSSSFKAIDDFLEKSSSPADVQLTQQHLETQLKQIKEKYFEQFSATTLQKNVQHLNNLRTLTLVFGGMAAGIYGFDGLQGMLFYLAMILFVSVVIGARMGFKGQPYFTDLSQACTTGMFSNILTYLLMWVMFHNLVYVL
;
A
#
# COMPACT_ATOMS: atom_id res chain seq x y z
N MET A 1 13.17 14.41 0.94
CA MET A 1 13.30 12.94 1.00
C MET A 1 13.36 12.40 -0.43
N GLY A 2 14.55 12.38 -1.03
CA GLY A 2 14.75 11.88 -2.39
C GLY A 2 14.81 10.35 -2.41
N PRO A 3 14.40 9.69 -3.50
CA PRO A 3 14.54 8.25 -3.67
C PRO A 3 16.02 7.85 -3.62
N LYS A 4 16.38 6.91 -2.73
CA LYS A 4 17.75 6.38 -2.62
C LYS A 4 18.16 5.73 -3.96
N PRO A 5 19.40 5.95 -4.44
CA PRO A 5 19.82 5.60 -5.79
C PRO A 5 20.10 4.10 -5.96
N LYS A 6 19.78 3.58 -7.15
CA LYS A 6 19.88 2.16 -7.57
C LYS A 6 21.29 1.55 -7.51
N SER A 7 22.34 2.33 -7.20
CA SER A 7 23.72 1.86 -7.06
C SER A 7 23.94 0.99 -5.82
N GLN A 8 23.40 1.39 -4.65
CA GLN A 8 23.61 0.66 -3.38
C GLN A 8 22.99 -0.75 -3.37
N GLN A 9 22.01 -1.02 -4.23
CA GLN A 9 21.33 -2.32 -4.31
C GLN A 9 22.12 -3.31 -5.16
N LYS A 10 22.79 -2.84 -6.23
CA LYS A 10 23.73 -3.65 -7.02
C LYS A 10 24.99 -3.97 -6.22
N ASP A 11 25.50 -3.03 -5.43
CA ASP A 11 26.70 -3.24 -4.61
C ASP A 11 26.43 -4.26 -3.48
N LYS A 12 25.26 -4.19 -2.82
CA LYS A 12 24.82 -5.20 -1.85
C LYS A 12 24.64 -6.58 -2.47
N GLN A 13 24.08 -6.64 -3.67
CA GLN A 13 23.82 -7.89 -4.37
C GLN A 13 25.14 -8.54 -4.82
N SER A 14 26.08 -7.76 -5.39
CA SER A 14 27.42 -8.23 -5.76
C SER A 14 28.24 -8.69 -4.56
N SER A 15 28.13 -7.99 -3.42
CA SER A 15 28.79 -8.39 -2.17
C SER A 15 28.20 -9.69 -1.61
N SER A 16 26.89 -9.87 -1.75
CA SER A 16 26.20 -11.10 -1.32
C SER A 16 26.55 -12.29 -2.22
N PHE A 17 26.72 -12.10 -3.53
CA PHE A 17 27.18 -13.16 -4.44
C PHE A 17 28.62 -13.56 -4.15
N LYS A 18 29.52 -12.59 -3.92
CA LYS A 18 30.93 -12.87 -3.61
C LYS A 18 31.10 -13.60 -2.27
N ALA A 19 30.26 -13.28 -1.28
CA ALA A 19 30.24 -13.98 0.00
C ALA A 19 29.70 -15.42 -0.12
N ILE A 20 28.85 -15.71 -1.12
CA ILE A 20 28.37 -17.06 -1.40
C ILE A 20 29.48 -17.89 -2.06
N ASP A 21 30.20 -17.32 -3.03
CA ASP A 21 31.31 -18.01 -3.70
C ASP A 21 32.46 -18.33 -2.73
N ASP A 22 32.83 -17.36 -1.88
CA ASP A 22 33.86 -17.52 -0.83
C ASP A 22 33.45 -18.55 0.24
N PHE A 23 32.14 -18.65 0.52
CA PHE A 23 31.57 -19.67 1.40
C PHE A 23 31.52 -21.05 0.73
N LEU A 24 31.25 -21.12 -0.57
CA LEU A 24 31.26 -22.35 -1.37
C LEU A 24 32.69 -22.91 -1.49
N GLU A 25 33.69 -22.07 -1.69
CA GLU A 25 35.11 -22.47 -1.76
C GLU A 25 35.64 -22.99 -0.42
N LYS A 26 35.17 -22.43 0.70
CA LYS A 26 35.49 -22.90 2.06
C LYS A 26 34.73 -24.16 2.47
N SER A 27 33.67 -24.54 1.75
CA SER A 27 32.73 -25.63 2.09
C SER A 27 33.12 -27.03 1.61
N SER A 28 34.30 -27.21 0.99
CA SER A 28 34.77 -28.50 0.47
C SER A 28 35.18 -29.54 1.55
N SER A 29 34.86 -29.30 2.83
CA SER A 29 35.18 -30.20 3.95
C SER A 29 33.90 -30.75 4.64
N PRO A 30 33.80 -32.08 4.85
CA PRO A 30 32.53 -32.77 5.15
C PRO A 30 31.92 -32.53 6.55
N ALA A 31 32.55 -31.76 7.44
CA ALA A 31 32.03 -31.49 8.79
C ALA A 31 31.06 -30.28 8.87
N ASP A 32 31.17 -29.32 7.95
CA ASP A 32 30.39 -28.06 7.99
C ASP A 32 29.03 -28.16 7.25
N VAL A 33 28.84 -29.24 6.48
CA VAL A 33 27.61 -29.49 5.72
C VAL A 33 26.41 -29.72 6.63
N GLN A 34 26.60 -30.35 7.81
CA GLN A 34 25.52 -30.58 8.76
C GLN A 34 25.08 -29.31 9.50
N LEU A 35 26.04 -28.44 9.88
CA LEU A 35 25.75 -27.14 10.50
C LEU A 35 25.03 -26.20 9.52
N THR A 36 25.42 -26.25 8.24
CA THR A 36 24.81 -25.46 7.16
C THR A 36 23.37 -25.91 6.87
N GLN A 37 23.11 -27.21 6.87
CA GLN A 37 21.75 -27.77 6.71
C GLN A 37 20.82 -27.36 7.86
N GLN A 38 21.31 -27.40 9.12
CA GLN A 38 20.54 -26.90 10.27
C GLN A 38 20.25 -25.40 10.20
N HIS A 39 21.21 -24.60 9.73
CA HIS A 39 21.02 -23.16 9.60
C HIS A 39 20.00 -22.82 8.50
N LEU A 40 19.95 -23.59 7.41
CA LEU A 40 18.99 -23.43 6.32
C LEU A 40 17.56 -23.80 6.74
N GLU A 41 17.38 -24.92 7.47
CA GLU A 41 16.10 -25.31 8.08
C GLU A 41 15.58 -24.23 9.06
N THR A 42 16.47 -23.63 9.84
CA THR A 42 16.12 -22.55 10.78
C THR A 42 15.72 -21.27 10.04
N GLN A 43 16.45 -20.91 8.99
CA GLN A 43 16.12 -19.77 8.12
C GLN A 43 14.78 -19.99 7.39
N LEU A 44 14.49 -21.21 6.92
CA LEU A 44 13.21 -21.57 6.30
C LEU A 44 12.04 -21.48 7.28
N LYS A 45 12.22 -21.90 8.54
CA LYS A 45 11.20 -21.73 9.59
C LYS A 45 10.94 -20.26 9.87
N GLN A 46 11.99 -19.45 10.04
CA GLN A 46 11.85 -18.02 10.27
C GLN A 46 11.21 -17.30 9.08
N ILE A 47 11.56 -17.69 7.84
CA ILE A 47 10.91 -17.21 6.62
C ILE A 47 9.43 -17.63 6.65
N LYS A 48 9.08 -18.91 6.88
CA LYS A 48 7.68 -19.34 6.94
C LYS A 48 6.88 -18.60 8.02
N GLU A 49 7.43 -18.46 9.22
CA GLU A 49 6.79 -17.80 10.35
C GLU A 49 6.58 -16.31 10.09
N LYS A 50 7.61 -15.62 9.57
CA LYS A 50 7.52 -14.22 9.18
C LYS A 50 6.54 -13.99 8.03
N TYR A 51 6.50 -14.89 7.06
CA TYR A 51 5.53 -14.83 5.96
C TYR A 51 4.11 -15.14 6.45
N PHE A 52 3.94 -16.06 7.40
CA PHE A 52 2.66 -16.38 8.03
C PHE A 52 2.13 -15.21 8.86
N GLU A 53 2.99 -14.50 9.60
CA GLU A 53 2.61 -13.27 10.30
C GLU A 53 2.23 -12.13 9.34
N GLN A 54 2.97 -11.99 8.23
CA GLN A 54 2.70 -10.99 7.20
C GLN A 54 1.41 -11.28 6.42
N PHE A 55 1.08 -12.56 6.25
CA PHE A 55 -0.17 -13.06 5.67
C PHE A 55 -1.28 -13.30 6.68
N SER A 56 -1.04 -13.04 7.97
CA SER A 56 -2.07 -13.24 8.98
C SER A 56 -3.28 -12.35 8.66
N ALA A 57 -4.47 -12.89 8.86
CA ALA A 57 -5.72 -12.19 8.59
C ALA A 57 -5.78 -10.83 9.31
N THR A 58 -5.15 -10.73 10.48
CA THR A 58 -5.02 -9.50 11.26
C THR A 58 -4.16 -8.44 10.58
N THR A 59 -3.02 -8.80 9.98
CA THR A 59 -2.17 -7.87 9.22
C THR A 59 -2.86 -7.41 7.94
N LEU A 60 -3.55 -8.32 7.25
CA LEU A 60 -4.32 -7.99 6.07
C LEU A 60 -5.45 -6.99 6.38
N GLN A 61 -6.20 -7.20 7.46
CA GLN A 61 -7.27 -6.31 7.89
C GLN A 61 -6.75 -4.91 8.25
N LYS A 62 -5.60 -4.81 8.91
CA LYS A 62 -4.96 -3.51 9.20
C LYS A 62 -4.62 -2.75 7.92
N ASN A 63 -4.09 -3.44 6.91
CA ASN A 63 -3.78 -2.83 5.62
C ASN A 63 -5.05 -2.31 4.91
N VAL A 64 -6.16 -3.06 4.95
CA VAL A 64 -7.47 -2.59 4.47
C VAL A 64 -7.91 -1.32 5.19
N GLN A 65 -7.80 -1.29 6.53
CA GLN A 65 -8.17 -0.12 7.32
C GLN A 65 -7.33 1.11 6.97
N HIS A 66 -6.02 0.94 6.81
CA HIS A 66 -5.15 2.05 6.38
C HIS A 66 -5.53 2.59 5.00
N LEU A 67 -5.85 1.72 4.05
CA LEU A 67 -6.31 2.13 2.72
C LEU A 67 -7.65 2.90 2.79
N ASN A 68 -8.59 2.43 3.61
CA ASN A 68 -9.87 3.10 3.81
C ASN A 68 -9.69 4.49 4.44
N ASN A 69 -8.82 4.61 5.44
CA ASN A 69 -8.52 5.91 6.06
C ASN A 69 -7.91 6.89 5.05
N LEU A 70 -6.97 6.43 4.21
CA LEU A 70 -6.39 7.26 3.15
C LEU A 70 -7.42 7.70 2.12
N ARG A 71 -8.35 6.82 1.75
CA ARG A 71 -9.49 7.15 0.88
C ARG A 71 -10.37 8.24 1.49
N THR A 72 -10.76 8.09 2.75
CA THR A 72 -11.57 9.09 3.48
C THR A 72 -10.85 10.43 3.53
N LEU A 73 -9.56 10.44 3.89
CA LEU A 73 -8.75 11.67 3.92
C LEU A 73 -8.72 12.35 2.55
N THR A 74 -8.48 11.60 1.47
CA THR A 74 -8.44 12.15 0.11
C THR A 74 -9.77 12.79 -0.27
N LEU A 75 -10.90 12.17 0.08
CA LEU A 75 -12.23 12.72 -0.16
C LEU A 75 -12.53 13.96 0.70
N VAL A 76 -12.02 14.01 1.94
CA VAL A 76 -12.09 15.22 2.78
C VAL A 76 -11.32 16.38 2.13
N PHE A 77 -10.08 16.15 1.66
CA PHE A 77 -9.33 17.15 0.91
C PHE A 77 -10.02 17.54 -0.41
N GLY A 78 -10.63 16.59 -1.10
CA GLY A 78 -11.44 16.86 -2.28
C GLY A 78 -12.65 17.74 -1.99
N GLY A 79 -13.37 17.48 -0.89
CA GLY A 79 -14.51 18.31 -0.46
C GLY A 79 -14.09 19.73 -0.12
N MET A 80 -12.96 19.91 0.58
CA MET A 80 -12.38 21.25 0.82
C MET A 80 -12.08 21.98 -0.48
N ALA A 81 -11.37 21.33 -1.41
CA ALA A 81 -11.02 21.94 -2.69
C ALA A 81 -12.27 22.33 -3.49
N ALA A 82 -13.27 21.45 -3.57
CA ALA A 82 -14.53 21.74 -4.26
C ALA A 82 -15.31 22.91 -3.63
N GLY A 83 -15.30 23.00 -2.30
CA GLY A 83 -15.93 24.10 -1.57
C GLY A 83 -15.23 25.43 -1.77
N ILE A 84 -13.89 25.45 -1.78
CA ILE A 84 -13.10 26.66 -2.04
C ILE A 84 -13.23 27.13 -3.50
N TYR A 85 -13.32 26.19 -4.44
CA TYR A 85 -13.53 26.52 -5.86
C TYR A 85 -14.94 27.05 -6.17
N GLY A 86 -15.91 26.86 -5.27
CA GLY A 86 -17.28 27.33 -5.48
C GLY A 86 -18.08 26.50 -6.47
N PHE A 87 -17.82 25.18 -6.55
CA PHE A 87 -18.65 24.34 -7.40
C PHE A 87 -20.07 24.24 -6.82
N ASP A 88 -21.05 24.71 -7.58
CA ASP A 88 -22.46 24.68 -7.20
C ASP A 88 -23.16 23.40 -7.67
N GLY A 89 -24.05 22.88 -6.80
CA GLY A 89 -25.02 21.83 -7.11
C GLY A 89 -24.43 20.59 -7.81
N LEU A 90 -24.72 20.44 -9.10
CA LEU A 90 -24.33 19.23 -9.85
C LEU A 90 -22.81 19.13 -10.08
N GLN A 91 -22.11 20.27 -10.18
CA GLN A 91 -20.67 20.28 -10.45
C GLN A 91 -19.88 19.70 -9.27
N GLY A 92 -20.28 20.00 -8.04
CA GLY A 92 -19.67 19.42 -6.84
C GLY A 92 -19.91 17.92 -6.72
N MET A 93 -21.08 17.42 -7.17
CA MET A 93 -21.33 15.98 -7.26
C MET A 93 -20.48 15.30 -8.34
N LEU A 94 -20.29 15.94 -9.50
CA LEU A 94 -19.44 15.39 -10.55
C LEU A 94 -17.97 15.32 -10.12
N PHE A 95 -17.51 16.32 -9.35
CA PHE A 95 -16.17 16.32 -8.77
C PHE A 95 -15.95 15.16 -7.78
N TYR A 96 -16.98 14.81 -7.01
CA TYR A 96 -16.94 13.61 -6.15
C TYR A 96 -16.71 12.33 -6.97
N LEU A 97 -17.43 12.17 -8.08
CA LEU A 97 -17.25 11.02 -8.96
C LEU A 97 -15.84 10.99 -9.57
N ALA A 98 -15.30 12.15 -9.97
CA ALA A 98 -13.92 12.23 -10.44
C ALA A 98 -12.91 11.81 -9.36
N MET A 99 -13.11 12.27 -8.12
CA MET A 99 -12.26 11.92 -6.99
C MET A 99 -12.32 10.44 -6.62
N ILE A 100 -13.51 9.81 -6.68
CA ILE A 100 -13.62 8.39 -6.36
C ILE A 100 -12.95 7.53 -7.43
N LEU A 101 -13.08 7.90 -8.71
CA LEU A 101 -12.35 7.27 -9.81
C LEU A 101 -10.85 7.44 -9.64
N PHE A 102 -10.39 8.65 -9.29
CA PHE A 102 -8.98 8.91 -9.03
C PHE A 102 -8.43 8.01 -7.91
N VAL A 103 -9.13 7.91 -6.78
CA VAL A 103 -8.72 7.03 -5.67
C VAL A 103 -8.71 5.56 -6.10
N SER A 104 -9.72 5.11 -6.86
CA SER A 104 -9.75 3.75 -7.41
C SER A 104 -8.57 3.47 -8.34
N VAL A 105 -8.19 4.41 -9.20
CA VAL A 105 -7.02 4.29 -10.09
C VAL A 105 -5.73 4.27 -9.30
N VAL A 106 -5.56 5.14 -8.30
CA VAL A 106 -4.36 5.17 -7.45
C VAL A 106 -4.22 3.85 -6.69
N ILE A 107 -5.30 3.32 -6.13
CA ILE A 107 -5.30 2.03 -5.44
C ILE A 107 -4.96 0.89 -6.42
N GLY A 108 -5.59 0.87 -7.60
CA GLY A 108 -5.31 -0.12 -8.65
C GLY A 108 -3.86 -0.07 -9.14
N ALA A 109 -3.31 1.12 -9.34
CA ALA A 109 -1.91 1.32 -9.74
C ALA A 109 -0.94 0.88 -8.64
N ARG A 110 -1.25 1.16 -7.36
CA ARG A 110 -0.43 0.73 -6.23
C ARG A 110 -0.48 -0.78 -6.00
N MET A 111 -1.56 -1.44 -6.41
CA MET A 111 -1.70 -2.90 -6.38
C MET A 111 -1.13 -3.60 -7.63
N GLY A 112 -0.65 -2.84 -8.63
CA GLY A 112 0.10 -3.38 -9.77
C GLY A 112 -0.67 -4.35 -10.67
N PHE A 113 -2.00 -4.31 -10.68
CA PHE A 113 -2.87 -5.22 -11.46
C PHE A 113 -2.62 -6.74 -11.25
N LYS A 114 -1.81 -7.13 -10.27
CA LYS A 114 -1.53 -8.52 -9.89
C LYS A 114 -2.17 -8.77 -8.54
N GLY A 115 -3.45 -9.14 -8.55
CA GLY A 115 -4.26 -9.49 -7.38
C GLY A 115 -3.86 -10.79 -6.67
N GLN A 116 -2.59 -11.19 -6.70
CA GLN A 116 -2.09 -12.40 -6.06
C GLN A 116 -0.77 -12.01 -5.37
N PRO A 117 -0.64 -11.97 -4.03
CA PRO A 117 -1.43 -12.67 -3.01
C PRO A 117 -1.98 -11.75 -1.88
N TYR A 118 -1.88 -10.41 -1.99
CA TYR A 118 -2.14 -9.50 -0.86
C TYR A 118 -3.61 -9.15 -0.58
N PHE A 119 -4.58 -9.51 -1.44
CA PHE A 119 -6.01 -9.27 -1.19
C PHE A 119 -6.83 -10.36 -1.91
N THR A 120 -7.77 -10.99 -1.21
CA THR A 120 -8.66 -12.04 -1.77
C THR A 120 -9.57 -11.51 -2.88
N ASP A 121 -9.95 -10.21 -2.82
CA ASP A 121 -10.73 -9.55 -3.87
C ASP A 121 -10.37 -8.06 -3.96
N LEU A 122 -9.71 -7.69 -5.05
CA LEU A 122 -9.35 -6.30 -5.39
C LEU A 122 -10.61 -5.43 -5.60
N SER A 123 -11.65 -6.02 -6.15
CA SER A 123 -12.94 -5.38 -6.39
C SER A 123 -13.67 -5.08 -5.08
N GLN A 124 -13.67 -6.00 -4.12
CA GLN A 124 -14.23 -5.73 -2.79
C GLN A 124 -13.46 -4.63 -2.08
N ALA A 125 -12.12 -4.64 -2.06
CA ALA A 125 -11.36 -3.56 -1.41
C ALA A 125 -11.55 -2.18 -2.10
N CYS A 126 -11.73 -2.18 -3.42
CA CYS A 126 -11.97 -0.95 -4.18
C CYS A 126 -13.37 -0.38 -3.95
N THR A 127 -14.38 -1.24 -3.88
CA THR A 127 -15.80 -0.84 -3.87
C THR A 127 -16.39 -0.75 -2.46
N THR A 128 -15.83 -1.47 -1.49
CA THR A 128 -16.28 -1.44 -0.09
C THR A 128 -16.00 -0.06 0.49
N GLY A 129 -17.07 0.67 0.82
CA GLY A 129 -16.99 1.98 1.47
C GLY A 129 -17.08 3.19 0.55
N MET A 130 -17.36 3.05 -0.76
CA MET A 130 -17.58 4.21 -1.64
C MET A 130 -18.72 5.11 -1.11
N PHE A 131 -19.89 4.52 -0.87
CA PHE A 131 -21.05 5.22 -0.31
C PHE A 131 -20.82 5.76 1.11
N SER A 132 -20.02 5.06 1.92
CA SER A 132 -19.71 5.49 3.29
C SER A 132 -19.00 6.85 3.35
N ASN A 133 -18.34 7.25 2.26
CA ASN A 133 -17.58 8.50 2.21
C ASN A 133 -18.33 9.65 1.50
N ILE A 134 -19.51 9.39 0.89
CA ILE A 134 -20.32 10.44 0.24
C ILE A 134 -20.67 11.52 1.25
N LEU A 135 -21.23 11.12 2.41
CA LEU A 135 -21.70 12.08 3.40
C LEU A 135 -20.56 12.95 3.92
N THR A 136 -19.40 12.36 4.22
CA THR A 136 -18.22 13.09 4.68
C THR A 136 -17.73 14.10 3.64
N TYR A 137 -17.72 13.73 2.36
CA TYR A 137 -17.40 14.66 1.28
C TYR A 137 -18.40 15.82 1.22
N LEU A 138 -19.70 15.52 1.20
CA LEU A 138 -20.76 16.53 1.10
C LEU A 138 -20.70 17.53 2.27
N LEU A 139 -20.49 17.02 3.49
CA LEU A 139 -20.34 17.87 4.67
C LEU A 139 -19.17 18.84 4.52
N MET A 140 -18.01 18.37 4.07
CA MET A 140 -16.84 19.23 3.89
C MET A 140 -17.04 20.24 2.76
N TRP A 141 -17.63 19.80 1.64
CA TRP A 141 -17.92 20.66 0.50
C TRP A 141 -18.87 21.80 0.87
N VAL A 142 -20.02 21.49 1.47
CA VAL A 142 -21.02 22.50 1.85
C VAL A 142 -20.47 23.44 2.94
N MET A 143 -19.71 22.90 3.90
CA MET A 143 -19.09 23.73 4.95
C MET A 143 -18.15 24.78 4.36
N PHE A 144 -17.24 24.38 3.46
CA PHE A 144 -16.29 25.31 2.85
C PHE A 144 -16.96 26.26 1.86
N HIS A 145 -17.96 25.77 1.12
CA HIS A 145 -18.74 26.63 0.23
C HIS A 145 -19.45 27.75 1.00
N ASN A 146 -20.11 27.40 2.10
CA ASN A 146 -20.76 28.40 2.96
C ASN A 146 -19.75 29.36 3.59
N LEU A 147 -18.57 28.87 3.99
CA LEU A 147 -17.52 29.71 4.57
C LEU A 147 -16.97 30.75 3.60
N VAL A 148 -16.85 30.42 2.32
CA VAL A 148 -16.21 31.30 1.32
C VAL A 148 -17.23 32.22 0.62
N TYR A 149 -18.44 31.73 0.36
CA TYR A 149 -19.40 32.43 -0.50
C TYR A 149 -20.61 33.00 0.23
N VAL A 150 -20.97 32.45 1.41
CA VAL A 150 -22.19 32.85 2.11
C VAL A 150 -21.89 33.70 3.33
N LEU A 151 -20.85 33.34 4.10
CA LEU A 151 -20.39 34.08 5.28
C LEU A 151 -19.58 35.33 4.90
#